data_AF-A0A5N5ZG38-F1
#
_entry.id   AF-A0A5N5ZG38-F1
#
_cell.length_a   1.000
_cell.length_b   1.000
_cell.length_c   1.000
_cell.angle_alpha   90.00
_cell.angle_beta   90.00
_cell.angle_gamma   90.00
#
_symmetry.space_group_name_H-M   'P 1'
#
loop_
_entity.id
_entity.type
_entity.pdbx_description
1 polymer ?
#
loop_
_entity_poly.entity_id
_entity_poly.type
_entity_poly.pdbx_seq_one_letter_code
_entity_poly.pdbx_strand_id
1 'polypeptide(L)'
;MKIIHTIFLITGVLLLSVSFVYGKEYEKTQKGIQELSLSSKVIQSDNLTLVAEQEKMMNLLLKRKETFEQKYFILIGIVLLLVVLFGLLCFFNKRRDKRLNKIISLLEKIKTEHTNTITDDNHNNKNTTLDIDPCIIQSILENLRDFENEQGFLNTKITLFEFAKKLQTNTKYLSKVINTYKLKSFRNYINDLRIQYSIEKLEKKTDFRNYTISAMAKEVGFSNRESFTKAFQKKTGETISEFLKQTP
;
A
#
# COMPACT_ATOMS: atom_id res chain seq x y z
N MET A 1 12.51 7.27 15.04
CA MET A 1 12.02 7.46 16.42
C MET A 1 11.42 8.85 16.66
N LYS A 2 12.08 9.94 16.20
CA LYS A 2 11.58 11.32 16.35
C LYS A 2 10.17 11.55 15.79
N ILE A 3 9.85 11.04 14.60
CA ILE A 3 8.54 11.20 13.94
C ILE A 3 7.39 10.60 14.78
N ILE A 4 7.59 9.42 15.37
CA ILE A 4 6.59 8.75 16.21
C ILE A 4 6.33 9.57 17.48
N HIS A 5 7.39 10.14 18.06
CA HIS A 5 7.29 10.97 19.25
C HIS A 5 6.54 12.28 18.97
N THR A 6 6.79 12.93 17.83
CA THR A 6 6.02 14.11 17.39
C THR A 6 4.56 13.80 17.14
N ILE A 7 4.25 12.65 16.53
CA ILE A 7 2.86 12.27 16.27
C ILE A 7 2.13 11.99 17.58
N PHE A 8 2.76 11.27 18.52
CA PHE A 8 2.18 11.03 19.84
C PHE A 8 1.91 12.34 20.61
N LEU A 9 2.85 13.29 20.54
CA LEU A 9 2.72 14.59 21.18
C LEU A 9 1.60 15.43 20.55
N ILE A 10 1.47 15.43 19.22
CA ILE A 10 0.38 16.10 18.51
C ILE A 10 -0.98 15.46 18.85
N THR A 11 -1.08 14.13 18.85
CA THR A 11 -2.33 13.44 19.22
C THR A 11 -2.73 13.66 20.67
N GLY A 12 -1.75 13.72 21.57
CA GLY A 12 -1.97 14.00 22.99
C GLY A 12 -2.48 15.42 23.21
N VAL A 13 -1.89 16.41 22.54
CA VAL A 13 -2.34 17.81 22.59
C VAL A 13 -3.74 17.95 21.99
N LEU A 14 -4.04 17.26 20.89
CA LEU A 14 -5.36 17.28 20.27
C LEU A 14 -6.42 16.68 21.22
N LEU A 15 -6.13 15.54 21.84
CA LEU A 15 -7.01 14.90 22.83
C LEU A 15 -7.25 15.80 24.05
N LEU A 16 -6.21 16.44 24.58
CA LEU A 16 -6.36 17.38 25.70
C LEU A 16 -7.21 18.60 25.32
N SER A 17 -7.04 19.14 24.11
CA SER A 17 -7.83 20.27 23.62
C SER A 17 -9.30 19.91 23.46
N VAL A 18 -9.60 18.73 22.94
CA VAL A 18 -10.96 18.21 22.77
C VAL A 18 -11.59 17.97 24.14
N SER A 19 -10.89 17.31 25.06
CA SER A 19 -11.38 17.06 26.43
C SER A 19 -11.64 18.35 27.20
N PHE A 20 -10.80 19.38 27.01
CA PHE A 20 -10.98 20.68 27.65
C PHE A 20 -12.21 21.43 27.13
N VAL A 21 -12.43 21.46 25.82
CA VAL A 21 -13.63 22.05 25.21
C VAL A 21 -14.89 21.30 25.67
N TYR A 22 -14.83 19.97 25.69
CA TYR A 22 -15.91 19.12 26.18
C TYR A 22 -16.24 19.38 27.65
N GLY A 23 -15.22 19.49 28.51
CA GLY A 23 -15.40 19.76 29.93
C GLY A 23 -16.14 21.08 30.18
N LYS A 24 -15.80 22.14 29.44
CA LYS A 24 -16.50 23.44 29.53
C LYS A 24 -17.97 23.36 29.14
N GLU A 25 -18.29 22.62 28.07
CA GLU A 25 -19.66 22.51 27.56
C GLU A 25 -20.54 21.60 28.46
N TYR A 26 -19.93 20.57 29.05
CA TYR A 26 -20.55 19.73 30.07
C TYR A 26 -20.85 20.51 31.36
N GLU A 27 -19.88 21.27 31.86
CA GLU A 27 -20.04 22.09 33.08
C GLU A 27 -21.16 23.14 32.91
N LYS A 28 -21.24 23.77 31.73
CA LYS A 28 -22.30 24.72 31.38
C LYS A 28 -23.69 24.06 31.40
N THR A 29 -23.79 22.84 30.85
CA THR A 29 -25.05 22.08 30.83
C THR A 29 -25.47 21.65 32.23
N GLN A 30 -24.51 21.24 33.08
CA GLN A 30 -24.76 20.86 34.47
C GLN A 30 -25.18 22.05 35.34
N LYS A 31 -24.53 23.20 35.19
CA LYS A 31 -24.94 24.45 35.86
C LYS A 31 -26.37 24.84 35.51
N GLY A 32 -26.75 24.76 34.23
CA GLY A 32 -28.13 25.02 33.79
C GLY A 32 -29.16 24.05 34.40
N ILE A 33 -28.84 22.75 34.48
CA ILE A 33 -29.71 21.76 35.12
C ILE A 33 -29.85 22.04 36.63
N GLN A 34 -28.73 22.39 37.29
CA GLN A 34 -28.72 22.65 38.73
C GLN A 34 -29.47 23.94 39.09
N GLU A 35 -29.28 25.03 38.35
CA GLU A 35 -30.03 26.28 38.50
C GLU A 35 -31.53 26.06 38.31
N LEU A 36 -31.94 25.28 37.30
CA LEU A 36 -33.35 24.94 37.08
C LEU A 36 -33.93 24.05 38.19
N SER A 37 -33.15 23.11 38.72
CA SER A 37 -33.56 22.25 39.84
C SER A 37 -33.69 23.00 41.17
N LEU A 38 -32.89 24.06 41.35
CA LEU A 38 -32.95 24.93 42.52
C LEU A 38 -34.16 25.86 42.40
N SER A 39 -34.39 26.42 41.20
CA SER A 39 -35.52 27.31 40.90
C SER A 39 -36.86 26.57 40.97
N SER A 40 -36.95 25.33 40.52
CA SER A 40 -38.20 24.54 40.60
C SER A 40 -38.58 24.20 42.04
N LYS A 41 -37.59 24.03 42.93
CA LYS A 41 -37.81 23.77 44.37
C LYS A 41 -38.29 25.00 45.14
N VAL A 42 -38.03 26.20 44.63
CA VAL A 42 -38.42 27.50 45.23
C VAL A 42 -39.81 27.95 44.77
N ILE A 43 -40.28 27.55 43.59
CA ILE A 43 -41.52 28.04 42.96
C ILE A 43 -42.70 27.07 43.18
N GLN A 44 -42.68 26.26 44.23
CA GLN A 44 -43.74 25.28 44.53
C GLN A 44 -45.04 25.93 45.07
N SER A 45 -45.38 27.15 44.62
CA SER A 45 -46.67 27.82 44.85
C SER A 45 -47.24 28.38 43.54
N ASP A 46 -48.28 27.70 43.05
CA ASP A 46 -49.47 28.24 42.36
C ASP A 46 -49.51 28.57 40.84
N ASN A 47 -48.52 28.21 40.00
CA ASN A 47 -48.66 28.38 38.53
C ASN A 47 -48.34 27.11 37.71
N LEU A 48 -49.38 26.33 37.38
CA LEU A 48 -49.31 25.07 36.62
C LEU A 48 -48.67 25.21 35.22
N THR A 49 -48.87 26.36 34.56
CA THR A 49 -48.30 26.66 33.24
C THR A 49 -46.78 26.83 33.29
N LEU A 50 -46.27 27.47 34.34
CA LEU A 50 -44.84 27.67 34.57
C LEU A 50 -44.11 26.35 34.84
N VAL A 51 -44.75 25.46 35.61
CA VAL A 51 -44.23 24.11 35.91
C VAL A 51 -44.09 23.30 34.61
N ALA A 52 -45.10 23.33 33.74
CA ALA A 52 -45.05 22.62 32.46
C ALA A 52 -43.97 23.16 31.50
N GLU A 53 -43.68 24.46 31.52
CA GLU A 53 -42.57 25.04 30.76
C GLU A 53 -41.20 24.62 31.30
N GLN A 54 -41.04 24.56 32.63
CA GLN A 54 -39.82 24.07 33.27
C GLN A 54 -39.57 22.59 32.98
N GLU A 55 -40.60 21.75 33.00
CA GLU A 55 -40.49 20.33 32.64
C GLU A 55 -40.04 20.14 31.18
N LYS A 56 -40.62 20.92 30.25
CA LYS A 56 -40.18 20.92 28.85
C LYS A 56 -38.71 21.34 28.73
N MET A 57 -38.30 22.39 29.42
CA MET A 57 -36.91 22.86 29.41
C MET A 57 -35.94 21.84 30.01
N MET A 58 -36.33 21.17 31.10
CA MET A 58 -35.57 20.09 31.72
C MET A 58 -35.39 18.91 30.75
N ASN A 59 -36.48 18.46 30.11
CA ASN A 59 -36.44 17.38 29.14
C ASN A 59 -35.56 17.72 27.91
N LEU A 60 -35.55 18.98 27.47
CA LEU A 60 -34.65 19.45 26.40
C LEU A 60 -33.17 19.39 26.81
N LEU A 61 -32.84 19.75 28.05
CA LEU A 61 -31.48 19.67 28.57
C LEU A 61 -31.02 18.22 28.74
N LEU A 62 -31.89 17.34 29.23
CA LEU A 62 -31.61 15.91 29.34
C LEU A 62 -31.36 15.29 27.96
N LYS A 63 -32.23 15.59 26.99
CA LYS A 63 -32.06 15.13 25.60
C LYS A 63 -30.77 15.67 24.96
N ARG A 64 -30.43 16.94 25.21
CA ARG A 64 -29.16 17.52 24.76
C ARG A 64 -27.97 16.78 25.36
N LYS A 65 -28.01 16.47 26.67
CA LYS A 65 -26.98 15.69 27.36
C LYS A 65 -26.80 14.31 26.73
N GLU A 66 -27.88 13.57 26.49
CA GLU A 66 -27.81 12.25 25.85
C GLU A 66 -27.19 12.31 24.45
N THR A 67 -27.59 13.27 23.61
CA THR A 67 -26.99 13.42 22.27
C THR A 67 -25.51 13.80 22.32
N PHE A 68 -25.08 14.47 23.38
CA PHE A 68 -23.70 14.88 23.58
C PHE A 68 -22.82 13.70 23.99
N GLU A 69 -23.30 12.86 24.92
CA GLU A 69 -22.66 11.59 25.31
C GLU A 69 -22.50 10.66 24.10
N GLN A 70 -23.54 10.52 23.27
CA GLN A 70 -23.46 9.69 22.06
C GLN A 70 -22.40 10.17 21.07
N LYS A 71 -22.35 11.48 20.78
CA LYS A 71 -21.33 12.07 19.89
C LYS A 71 -19.91 11.88 20.44
N TYR A 72 -19.77 11.93 21.77
CA TYR A 72 -18.48 11.72 22.44
C TYR A 72 -17.95 10.30 22.25
N PHE A 73 -18.79 9.28 22.45
CA PHE A 73 -18.40 7.89 22.22
C PHE A 73 -18.00 7.64 20.75
N ILE A 74 -18.72 8.24 19.80
CA ILE A 74 -18.38 8.15 18.37
C ILE A 74 -17.01 8.77 18.10
N LEU A 75 -16.72 9.95 18.66
CA LEU A 75 -15.44 10.62 18.50
C LEU A 75 -14.27 9.79 19.05
N ILE A 76 -14.43 9.22 20.25
CA ILE A 76 -13.43 8.30 20.85
C ILE A 76 -13.19 7.10 19.94
N GLY A 77 -14.26 6.51 19.40
CA GLY A 77 -14.16 5.39 18.46
C GLY A 77 -13.35 5.73 17.21
N ILE A 78 -13.57 6.92 16.63
CA ILE A 78 -12.81 7.41 15.46
C ILE A 78 -11.33 7.60 15.82
N VAL A 79 -11.02 8.21 16.96
CA VAL A 79 -9.63 8.42 17.39
C VAL A 79 -8.92 7.08 17.63
N LEU A 80 -9.58 6.13 18.30
CA LEU A 80 -9.05 4.78 18.49
C LEU A 80 -8.79 4.06 17.17
N LEU A 81 -9.73 4.16 16.21
CA LEU A 81 -9.58 3.59 14.87
C LEU A 81 -8.35 4.18 14.15
N LEU A 82 -8.17 5.51 14.21
CA LEU A 82 -7.02 6.19 13.61
C LEU A 82 -5.69 5.77 14.26
N VAL A 83 -5.66 5.60 15.58
CA VAL A 83 -4.47 5.11 16.30
C VAL A 83 -4.14 3.67 15.89
N VAL A 84 -5.14 2.80 15.74
CA VAL A 84 -4.95 1.42 15.27
C VAL A 84 -4.45 1.40 13.83
N LEU A 85 -5.06 2.17 12.91
CA LEU A 85 -4.62 2.31 11.52
C LEU A 85 -3.19 2.82 11.43
N PHE A 86 -2.85 3.84 12.22
CA PHE A 86 -1.50 4.39 12.28
C PHE A 86 -0.50 3.35 12.83
N GLY A 87 -0.89 2.60 13.86
CA GLY A 87 -0.11 1.49 14.41
C GLY A 87 0.14 0.39 13.39
N LEU A 88 -0.88 0.02 12.60
CA LEU A 88 -0.75 -0.92 11.49
C LEU A 88 0.20 -0.39 10.42
N LEU A 89 0.05 0.86 9.97
CA LEU A 89 0.96 1.48 9.00
C LEU A 89 2.41 1.48 9.51
N CYS A 90 2.63 1.84 10.77
CA CYS A 90 3.95 1.77 11.41
C CYS A 90 4.46 0.33 11.48
N PHE A 91 3.62 -0.65 11.80
CA PHE A 91 3.98 -2.07 11.85
C PHE A 91 4.37 -2.60 10.46
N PHE A 92 3.58 -2.30 9.43
CA PHE A 92 3.87 -2.67 8.05
C PHE A 92 5.15 -2.00 7.54
N ASN A 93 5.36 -0.72 7.83
CA ASN A 93 6.58 0.00 7.46
C ASN A 93 7.81 -0.53 8.21
N LYS A 94 7.71 -0.79 9.53
CA LYS A 94 8.79 -1.41 10.31
C LYS A 94 9.11 -2.83 9.84
N ARG A 95 8.11 -3.58 9.36
CA ARG A 95 8.29 -4.89 8.73
C ARG A 95 9.01 -4.78 7.38
N ARG A 96 8.82 -3.67 6.64
CA ARG A 96 9.59 -3.36 5.42
C ARG A 96 11.06 -3.09 5.75
N ASP A 97 11.36 -2.32 6.79
CA ASP A 97 12.74 -1.99 7.19
C ASP A 97 13.56 -3.23 7.57
N LYS A 98 12.97 -4.18 8.31
CA LYS A 98 13.67 -5.44 8.64
C LYS A 98 14.00 -6.27 7.41
N ARG A 99 13.12 -6.28 6.40
CA ARG A 99 13.37 -6.97 5.13
C ARG A 99 14.46 -6.27 4.32
N LEU A 100 14.43 -4.93 4.29
CA LEU A 100 15.42 -4.12 3.60
C LEU A 100 16.81 -4.29 4.22
N ASN A 101 16.92 -4.22 5.55
CA ASN A 101 18.18 -4.41 6.26
C ASN A 101 18.73 -5.83 6.08
N LYS A 102 17.87 -6.85 6.03
CA LYS A 102 18.29 -8.23 5.74
C LYS A 102 18.82 -8.37 4.30
N ILE A 103 18.18 -7.71 3.33
CA ILE A 103 18.66 -7.67 1.94
C ILE A 103 19.99 -6.93 1.87
N ILE A 104 20.11 -5.77 2.53
CA ILE A 104 21.36 -4.99 2.59
C ILE A 104 22.47 -5.82 3.24
N SER A 105 22.21 -6.49 4.37
CA SER A 105 23.22 -7.33 5.03
C SER A 105 23.63 -8.53 4.18
N LEU A 106 22.72 -9.09 3.37
CA LEU A 106 23.06 -10.15 2.43
C LEU A 106 23.88 -9.63 1.25
N LEU A 107 23.55 -8.44 0.73
CA LEU A 107 24.34 -7.77 -0.31
C LEU A 107 25.74 -7.39 0.19
N GLU A 108 25.84 -6.94 1.43
CA GLU A 108 27.10 -6.63 2.09
C GLU A 108 27.93 -7.90 2.30
N LYS A 109 27.31 -8.99 2.77
CA LYS A 109 27.98 -10.29 2.92
C LYS A 109 28.50 -10.84 1.59
N ILE A 110 27.70 -10.76 0.52
CA ILE A 110 28.10 -11.13 -0.84
C ILE A 110 29.25 -10.24 -1.35
N LYS A 111 29.23 -8.94 -1.02
CA LYS A 111 30.31 -8.01 -1.38
C LYS A 111 31.61 -8.35 -0.65
N THR A 112 31.55 -8.71 0.64
CA THR A 112 32.73 -9.12 1.41
C THR A 112 33.26 -10.49 0.99
N GLU A 113 32.40 -11.47 0.65
CA GLU A 113 32.84 -12.78 0.15
C GLU A 113 33.51 -12.69 -1.23
N HIS A 114 33.06 -11.78 -2.10
CA HIS A 114 33.74 -11.50 -3.37
C HIS A 114 35.03 -10.68 -3.24
N THR A 115 35.25 -9.97 -2.12
CA THR A 115 36.46 -9.18 -1.89
C THR A 115 37.63 -10.04 -1.40
N ASN A 116 37.38 -11.18 -0.74
CA ASN A 116 38.43 -12.06 -0.21
C ASN A 116 38.98 -13.10 -1.21
N THR A 117 38.51 -13.10 -2.45
CA THR A 117 38.98 -14.02 -3.52
C THR A 117 39.77 -13.35 -4.63
N ILE A 118 39.97 -12.02 -4.55
CA ILE A 118 40.80 -11.26 -5.50
C ILE A 118 41.74 -10.40 -4.66
N THR A 119 42.88 -10.97 -4.28
CA THR A 119 44.04 -10.19 -3.83
C THR A 119 44.61 -9.39 -5.02
N ASP A 120 44.99 -8.16 -4.74
CA ASP A 120 45.74 -7.21 -5.58
C ASP A 120 45.04 -6.69 -6.85
N ASP A 121 44.36 -5.56 -6.74
CA ASP A 121 44.95 -4.29 -7.21
C ASP A 121 44.15 -3.08 -6.73
N ASN A 122 44.88 -2.00 -6.54
CA ASN A 122 44.48 -0.74 -5.94
C ASN A 122 43.74 0.15 -6.98
N HIS A 123 42.42 0.33 -6.85
CA HIS A 123 41.86 1.68 -6.99
C HIS A 123 40.47 1.85 -6.34
N ASN A 124 40.42 2.89 -5.52
CA ASN A 124 39.27 3.44 -4.85
C ASN A 124 38.18 3.97 -5.81
N ASN A 125 36.93 3.70 -5.44
CA ASN A 125 35.82 4.66 -5.38
C ASN A 125 35.00 4.98 -6.67
N LYS A 126 33.70 4.67 -6.58
CA LYS A 126 32.53 5.31 -7.22
C LYS A 126 32.67 5.71 -8.70
N ASN A 127 32.10 4.88 -9.58
CA ASN A 127 31.09 5.28 -10.57
C ASN A 127 30.56 4.05 -11.31
N THR A 128 29.24 3.99 -11.47
CA THR A 128 28.47 2.88 -12.03
C THR A 128 28.56 2.85 -13.55
N THR A 129 29.76 2.80 -14.11
CA THR A 129 29.91 2.43 -15.52
C THR A 129 29.77 0.91 -15.58
N LEU A 130 28.69 0.44 -16.21
CA LEU A 130 28.63 -0.93 -16.70
C LEU A 130 29.93 -1.13 -17.49
N ASP A 131 30.79 -2.05 -17.03
CA ASP A 131 31.99 -2.49 -17.74
C ASP A 131 31.57 -3.32 -18.98
N ILE A 132 30.81 -2.65 -19.84
CA ILE A 132 30.17 -3.14 -21.05
C ILE A 132 30.17 -1.94 -22.00
N ASP A 133 30.68 -2.16 -23.19
CA ASP A 133 30.71 -1.14 -24.24
C ASP A 133 29.31 -0.50 -24.44
N PRO A 134 29.20 0.85 -24.45
CA PRO A 134 27.93 1.55 -24.66
C PRO A 134 27.17 1.11 -25.92
N CYS A 135 27.86 0.78 -27.01
CA CYS A 135 27.23 0.28 -28.24
C CYS A 135 26.58 -1.08 -28.03
N ILE A 136 27.18 -1.97 -27.22
CA ILE A 136 26.58 -3.27 -26.88
C ILE A 136 25.33 -3.06 -26.04
N ILE A 137 25.37 -2.14 -25.06
CA ILE A 137 24.19 -1.81 -24.25
C ILE A 137 23.06 -1.31 -25.14
N GLN A 138 23.36 -0.38 -26.04
CA GLN A 138 22.40 0.19 -26.97
C GLN A 138 21.77 -0.89 -27.87
N SER A 139 22.59 -1.77 -28.45
CA SER A 139 22.13 -2.90 -29.25
C SER A 139 21.22 -3.84 -28.46
N ILE A 140 21.54 -4.14 -27.20
CA ILE A 140 20.68 -4.98 -26.35
C ILE A 140 19.33 -4.28 -26.09
N LEU A 141 19.32 -2.96 -25.87
CA LEU A 141 18.09 -2.20 -25.61
C LEU A 141 17.18 -2.13 -26.84
N GLU A 142 17.75 -1.96 -28.03
CA GLU A 142 17.00 -1.99 -29.29
C GLU A 142 16.38 -3.38 -29.53
N ASN A 143 17.18 -4.43 -29.39
CA ASN A 143 16.73 -5.80 -29.48
C ASN A 143 15.62 -6.15 -28.45
N LEU A 144 15.70 -5.61 -27.23
CA LEU A 144 14.65 -5.77 -26.23
C LEU A 144 13.34 -5.11 -26.69
N ARG A 145 13.42 -3.94 -27.32
CA ARG A 145 12.26 -3.24 -27.86
C ARG A 145 11.62 -4.01 -29.01
N ASP A 146 12.42 -4.53 -29.92
CA ASP A 146 11.91 -5.35 -31.04
C ASP A 146 11.25 -6.63 -30.52
N PHE A 147 11.87 -7.28 -29.54
CA PHE A 147 11.28 -8.43 -28.87
C PHE A 147 9.93 -8.14 -28.19
N GLU A 148 9.79 -6.97 -27.54
CA GLU A 148 8.52 -6.52 -26.98
C GLU A 148 7.46 -6.31 -28.07
N ASN A 149 7.83 -5.63 -29.17
CA ASN A 149 6.95 -5.35 -30.31
C ASN A 149 6.48 -6.62 -31.03
N GLU A 150 7.38 -7.58 -31.22
CA GLU A 150 7.10 -8.89 -31.81
C GLU A 150 6.32 -9.83 -30.89
N GLN A 151 6.02 -9.40 -29.66
CA GLN A 151 5.38 -10.23 -28.63
C GLN A 151 6.16 -11.53 -28.34
N GLY A 152 7.49 -11.50 -28.48
CA GLY A 152 8.34 -12.69 -28.29
C GLY A 152 8.25 -13.29 -26.88
N PHE A 153 7.78 -12.51 -25.90
CA PHE A 153 7.51 -12.96 -24.55
C PHE A 153 6.40 -14.03 -24.47
N LEU A 154 5.53 -14.17 -25.46
CA LEU A 154 4.49 -15.20 -25.50
C LEU A 154 5.05 -16.61 -25.71
N ASN A 155 6.29 -16.75 -26.17
CA ASN A 155 6.95 -18.05 -26.30
C ASN A 155 7.24 -18.65 -24.92
N THR A 156 6.60 -19.77 -24.59
CA THR A 156 6.77 -20.49 -23.31
C THR A 156 8.19 -21.01 -23.09
N LYS A 157 8.96 -21.22 -24.17
CA LYS A 157 10.34 -21.75 -24.12
C LYS A 157 11.41 -20.67 -23.98
N ILE A 158 11.03 -19.38 -23.92
CA ILE A 158 12.01 -18.30 -23.81
C ILE A 158 12.75 -18.38 -22.47
N THR A 159 14.08 -18.51 -22.55
CA THR A 159 14.98 -18.46 -21.40
C THR A 159 15.99 -17.33 -21.58
N LEU A 160 16.67 -16.93 -20.50
CA LEU A 160 17.72 -15.91 -20.59
C LEU A 160 18.83 -16.35 -21.55
N PHE A 161 19.16 -17.65 -21.57
CA PHE A 161 20.15 -18.23 -22.45
C PHE A 161 19.72 -18.17 -23.92
N GLU A 162 18.52 -18.67 -24.23
CA GLU A 162 17.97 -18.63 -25.59
C GLU A 162 17.85 -17.19 -26.10
N PHE A 163 17.48 -16.26 -25.22
CA PHE A 163 17.35 -14.87 -25.60
C PHE A 163 18.72 -14.21 -25.84
N ALA A 164 19.70 -14.42 -24.96
CA ALA A 164 21.06 -13.93 -25.16
C ALA A 164 21.64 -14.44 -26.49
N LYS A 165 21.40 -15.72 -26.81
CA LYS A 165 21.80 -16.32 -28.09
C LYS A 165 21.11 -15.65 -29.28
N LYS A 166 19.79 -15.40 -29.22
CA LYS A 166 19.05 -14.69 -30.29
C LYS A 166 19.62 -13.28 -30.52
N LEU A 167 20.01 -12.60 -29.44
CA LEU A 167 20.55 -11.24 -29.47
C LEU A 167 22.07 -11.17 -29.68
N GLN A 168 22.72 -12.30 -29.99
CA GLN A 168 24.17 -12.39 -30.18
C GLN A 168 24.99 -11.78 -29.03
N THR A 169 24.51 -11.94 -27.80
CA THR A 169 25.18 -11.47 -26.58
C THR A 169 25.33 -12.61 -25.58
N ASN A 170 25.96 -12.34 -24.43
CA ASN A 170 26.06 -13.30 -23.34
C ASN A 170 25.00 -13.04 -22.25
N THR A 171 24.67 -14.09 -21.49
CA THR A 171 23.64 -14.03 -20.43
C THR A 171 24.00 -13.04 -19.32
N LYS A 172 25.29 -12.82 -19.05
CA LYS A 172 25.77 -11.84 -18.06
C LYS A 172 25.42 -10.42 -18.49
N TYR A 173 25.70 -10.03 -19.74
CA TYR A 173 25.41 -8.72 -20.29
C TYR A 173 23.91 -8.49 -20.40
N LEU A 174 23.18 -9.43 -20.97
CA LEU A 174 21.72 -9.32 -21.06
C LEU A 174 21.07 -9.19 -19.67
N SER A 175 21.45 -10.03 -18.71
CA SER A 175 20.91 -9.92 -17.36
C SER A 175 21.29 -8.61 -16.69
N LYS A 176 22.53 -8.13 -16.88
CA LYS A 176 23.02 -6.88 -16.32
C LYS A 176 22.22 -5.69 -16.89
N VAL A 177 22.05 -5.63 -18.21
CA VAL A 177 21.26 -4.59 -18.88
C VAL A 177 19.81 -4.63 -18.43
N ILE A 178 19.14 -5.79 -18.40
CA ILE A 178 17.75 -5.88 -17.94
C ILE A 178 17.63 -5.44 -16.46
N ASN A 179 18.53 -5.91 -15.59
CA ASN A 179 18.52 -5.52 -14.18
C ASN A 179 18.75 -4.01 -14.00
N THR A 180 19.62 -3.40 -14.80
CA THR A 180 19.94 -1.97 -14.69
C THR A 180 18.85 -1.09 -15.30
N TYR A 181 18.38 -1.38 -16.50
CA TYR A 181 17.47 -0.50 -17.26
C TYR A 181 15.99 -0.82 -17.03
N LYS A 182 15.63 -2.08 -16.76
CA LYS A 182 14.25 -2.49 -16.48
C LYS A 182 14.00 -2.69 -14.98
N LEU A 183 15.03 -2.59 -14.13
CA LEU A 183 15.00 -2.74 -12.67
C LEU A 183 14.37 -4.07 -12.21
N LYS A 184 14.51 -5.12 -13.01
CA LYS A 184 13.85 -6.42 -12.82
C LYS A 184 14.77 -7.55 -13.25
N SER A 185 14.63 -8.71 -12.62
CA SER A 185 15.21 -9.94 -13.17
C SER A 185 14.55 -10.31 -14.50
N PHE A 186 15.25 -11.02 -15.38
CA PHE A 186 14.71 -11.48 -16.66
C PHE A 186 13.35 -12.18 -16.52
N ARG A 187 13.20 -13.07 -15.54
CA ARG A 187 11.93 -13.77 -15.28
C ARG A 187 10.81 -12.79 -14.94
N ASN A 188 11.06 -11.81 -14.07
CA ASN A 188 10.05 -10.83 -13.70
C ASN A 188 9.73 -9.89 -14.87
N TYR A 189 10.73 -9.53 -15.66
CA TYR A 189 10.55 -8.74 -16.88
C TYR A 189 9.62 -9.44 -17.89
N ILE A 190 9.88 -10.70 -18.22
CA ILE A 190 9.02 -11.49 -19.11
C ILE A 190 7.61 -11.66 -18.54
N ASN A 191 7.49 -12.01 -17.25
CA ASN A 191 6.18 -12.18 -16.62
C ASN A 191 5.37 -10.88 -16.65
N ASP A 192 6.00 -9.73 -16.39
CA ASP A 192 5.33 -8.44 -16.44
C ASP A 192 4.77 -8.13 -17.82
N LEU A 193 5.52 -8.42 -18.89
CA LEU A 193 5.05 -8.25 -20.28
C LEU A 193 3.86 -9.17 -20.58
N ARG A 194 3.93 -10.44 -20.17
CA ARG A 194 2.83 -11.41 -20.36
C ARG A 194 1.56 -10.99 -19.62
N ILE A 195 1.69 -10.51 -18.38
CA ILE A 195 0.53 -10.05 -17.62
C ILE A 195 -0.05 -8.77 -18.23
N GLN A 196 0.79 -7.81 -18.63
CA GLN A 196 0.34 -6.60 -19.31
C GLN A 196 -0.48 -6.95 -20.57
N TYR A 197 0.05 -7.85 -21.41
CA TYR A 197 -0.66 -8.35 -22.58
C TYR A 197 -1.98 -9.05 -22.23
N SER A 198 -2.00 -9.84 -21.15
CA SER A 198 -3.23 -10.50 -20.70
C SER A 198 -4.30 -9.51 -20.27
N ILE A 199 -3.92 -8.43 -19.58
CA ILE A 199 -4.83 -7.36 -19.16
C ILE A 199 -5.41 -6.67 -20.40
N GLU A 200 -4.57 -6.30 -21.36
CA GLU A 200 -5.01 -5.66 -22.60
C GLU A 200 -5.99 -6.54 -23.39
N LYS A 201 -5.76 -7.87 -23.45
CA LYS A 201 -6.72 -8.82 -24.05
C LYS A 201 -8.04 -8.87 -23.28
N LEU A 202 -8.01 -8.84 -21.95
CA LEU A 202 -9.20 -8.85 -21.11
C LEU A 202 -10.02 -7.56 -21.24
N GLU A 203 -9.38 -6.41 -21.38
CA GLU A 203 -10.06 -5.11 -21.50
C GLU A 203 -10.75 -4.91 -22.86
N LYS A 204 -10.16 -5.42 -23.95
CA LYS A 204 -10.66 -5.25 -25.33
C LYS A 204 -11.92 -6.08 -25.67
N LYS A 205 -12.71 -6.50 -24.68
CA LYS A 205 -13.92 -7.36 -24.81
C LYS A 205 -13.75 -8.52 -25.80
N THR A 206 -12.64 -9.25 -25.66
CA THR A 206 -12.30 -10.37 -26.54
C THR A 206 -12.84 -11.70 -26.01
N ASP A 207 -12.93 -12.71 -26.89
CA ASP A 207 -13.26 -14.11 -26.53
C ASP A 207 -12.33 -14.70 -25.46
N PHE A 208 -11.19 -14.05 -25.21
CA PHE A 208 -10.24 -14.42 -24.17
C PHE A 208 -10.88 -14.50 -22.78
N ARG A 209 -11.95 -13.73 -22.50
CA ARG A 209 -12.70 -13.80 -21.24
C ARG A 209 -13.44 -15.11 -21.03
N ASN A 210 -13.79 -15.80 -22.12
CA ASN A 210 -14.47 -17.09 -22.07
C ASN A 210 -13.51 -18.25 -21.85
N TYR A 211 -12.20 -17.99 -21.85
CA TYR A 211 -11.20 -19.03 -21.67
C TYR A 211 -11.14 -19.47 -20.21
N THR A 212 -10.83 -20.75 -20.00
CA THR A 212 -10.42 -21.19 -18.67
C THR A 212 -9.11 -20.52 -18.28
N ILE A 213 -8.84 -20.33 -16.98
CA ILE A 213 -7.58 -19.73 -16.52
C ILE A 213 -6.36 -20.51 -17.03
N SER A 214 -6.48 -21.83 -17.20
CA SER A 214 -5.43 -22.67 -17.77
C SER A 214 -5.19 -22.36 -19.26
N ALA A 215 -6.26 -22.19 -20.04
CA ALA A 215 -6.17 -21.78 -21.43
C ALA A 215 -5.59 -20.36 -21.57
N MET A 216 -6.01 -19.42 -20.71
CA MET A 216 -5.42 -18.08 -20.63
C MET A 216 -3.93 -18.12 -20.37
N ALA A 217 -3.50 -18.93 -19.38
CA ALA A 217 -2.10 -19.09 -19.04
C ALA A 217 -1.27 -19.57 -20.25
N LYS A 218 -1.77 -20.58 -20.97
CA LYS A 218 -1.10 -21.12 -22.16
C LYS A 218 -1.00 -20.09 -23.28
N GLU A 219 -2.09 -19.39 -23.56
CA GLU A 219 -2.19 -18.35 -24.59
C GLU A 219 -1.22 -17.18 -24.33
N VAL A 220 -1.04 -16.79 -23.07
CA VAL A 220 -0.15 -15.68 -22.68
C VAL A 220 1.27 -16.12 -22.31
N GLY A 221 1.63 -17.36 -22.66
CA GLY A 221 3.00 -17.86 -22.58
C GLY A 221 3.45 -18.40 -21.23
N PHE A 222 2.55 -18.64 -20.28
CA PHE A 222 2.87 -19.33 -19.03
C PHE A 222 2.85 -20.85 -19.21
N SER A 223 3.77 -21.54 -18.51
CA SER A 223 3.86 -23.00 -18.54
C SER A 223 2.77 -23.69 -17.72
N ASN A 224 2.22 -23.02 -16.71
CA ASN A 224 1.14 -23.54 -15.88
C ASN A 224 0.26 -22.42 -15.30
N ARG A 225 -0.95 -22.83 -14.91
CA ARG A 225 -2.00 -21.97 -14.34
C ARG A 225 -1.55 -21.29 -13.05
N GLU A 226 -0.86 -22.00 -12.17
CA GLU A 226 -0.46 -21.50 -10.85
C GLU A 226 0.52 -20.33 -10.97
N SER A 227 1.48 -20.42 -11.89
CA SER A 227 2.45 -19.35 -12.16
C SER A 227 1.78 -18.13 -12.77
N PHE A 228 0.82 -18.34 -13.67
CA PHE A 228 0.02 -17.27 -14.25
C PHE A 228 -0.80 -16.54 -13.17
N THR A 229 -1.60 -17.27 -12.38
CA THR A 229 -2.44 -16.66 -11.33
C THR A 229 -1.60 -15.88 -10.32
N LYS A 230 -0.45 -16.42 -9.88
CA LYS A 230 0.45 -15.73 -8.94
C LYS A 230 1.06 -14.47 -9.55
N ALA A 231 1.49 -14.53 -10.81
CA ALA A 231 2.07 -13.38 -11.50
C ALA A 231 1.02 -12.30 -11.74
N PHE A 232 -0.19 -12.68 -12.14
CA PHE A 232 -1.32 -11.78 -12.34
C PHE A 232 -1.64 -11.04 -11.05
N GLN A 233 -1.95 -11.78 -9.97
CA GLN A 233 -2.30 -11.18 -8.68
C GLN A 233 -1.18 -10.31 -8.10
N LYS A 234 0.09 -10.70 -8.28
CA LYS A 234 1.23 -9.88 -7.85
C LYS A 234 1.29 -8.54 -8.58
N LYS A 235 0.88 -8.50 -9.85
CA LYS A 235 0.96 -7.32 -10.71
C LYS A 235 -0.26 -6.42 -10.56
N THR A 236 -1.46 -6.99 -10.51
CA THR A 236 -2.74 -6.26 -10.45
C THR A 236 -3.20 -5.99 -9.03
N GLY A 237 -2.76 -6.77 -8.05
CA GLY A 237 -3.26 -6.74 -6.67
C GLY A 237 -4.52 -7.58 -6.46
N GLU A 238 -5.12 -8.11 -7.52
CA GLU A 238 -6.41 -8.81 -7.51
C GLU A 238 -6.32 -10.17 -8.22
N THR A 239 -7.23 -11.08 -7.89
CA THR A 239 -7.33 -12.35 -8.59
C THR A 239 -7.94 -12.17 -9.99
N ILE A 240 -7.63 -13.09 -10.91
CA ILE A 240 -8.19 -13.07 -12.27
C ILE A 240 -9.72 -13.11 -12.24
N SER A 241 -10.32 -13.89 -11.33
CA SER A 241 -11.77 -13.98 -11.17
C SER A 241 -12.40 -12.68 -10.70
N GLU A 242 -11.72 -11.90 -9.84
CA GLU A 242 -12.19 -10.57 -9.43
C GLU A 242 -12.10 -9.59 -10.60
N PHE A 243 -10.97 -9.59 -11.32
CA PHE A 243 -10.75 -8.73 -12.48
C PHE A 243 -11.81 -8.93 -13.58
N LEU A 244 -12.19 -10.18 -13.84
CA LEU A 244 -13.24 -10.55 -14.80
C LEU A 244 -14.64 -10.08 -14.40
N LYS A 245 -14.91 -9.92 -13.09
CA LYS A 245 -16.21 -9.44 -12.59
C LYS A 245 -16.33 -7.93 -12.63
N GLN A 246 -15.22 -7.23 -12.38
CA GLN A 246 -15.21 -5.75 -12.31
C GLN A 246 -15.29 -5.11 -13.69
N THR A 247 -14.73 -5.76 -14.69
CA THR A 247 -14.67 -5.21 -16.05
C THR A 247 -15.83 -5.79 -16.87
N PRO A 248 -16.72 -5.00 -17.49
CA PRO A 248 -17.79 -5.49 -18.37
C PRO A 248 -17.33 -5.73 -19.82
#